data_AF-A0A379SU63-F1
#
_entry.id   AF-A0A379SU63-F1
#
_cell.length_a   1.000
_cell.length_b   1.000
_cell.length_c   1.000
_cell.angle_alpha   90.00
_cell.angle_beta   90.00
_cell.angle_gamma   90.00
#
_symmetry.space_group_name_H-M   'P 1'
#
loop_
_entity.id
_entity.type
_entity.pdbx_description
1 polymer ?
#
loop_
_entity_poly.entity_id
_entity_poly.type
_entity_poly.pdbx_seq_one_letter_code
_entity_poly.pdbx_strand_id
1 'polypeptide(L)'
;MFAAKSDGHIDAKERAAIEHQLRESGVEEQGRVFIEKAIEQPLDPQRLAQGVRNEEEALEVYFLSCAAIDIDHFMERSYLNALGDALKIPQDVRDGIEQDLQQQKQALPG
;
A
#
# COMPACT_ATOMS: atom_id res chain seq x y z
N MET A 1 -11.85 10.86 8.76
CA MET A 1 -10.83 10.13 7.99
C MET A 1 -11.48 8.88 7.46
N PHE A 2 -11.33 8.61 6.17
CA PHE A 2 -11.98 7.51 5.48
C PHE A 2 -11.41 6.19 5.98
N ALA A 3 -12.12 5.59 6.94
CA ALA A 3 -11.99 4.19 7.29
C ALA A 3 -12.79 3.40 6.25
N ALA A 4 -12.10 2.96 5.20
CA ALA A 4 -12.55 2.00 4.20
C ALA A 4 -11.31 1.62 3.39
N LYS A 5 -11.03 0.41 2.95
CA LYS A 5 -11.58 -0.92 3.24
C LYS A 5 -10.63 -1.89 2.53
N SER A 6 -9.35 -1.92 2.89
CA SER A 6 -8.29 -2.49 2.03
C SER A 6 -8.20 -4.03 2.03
N ASP A 7 -9.26 -4.73 1.64
CA ASP A 7 -9.23 -6.15 1.22
C ASP A 7 -8.55 -6.34 -0.15
N GLY A 8 -7.64 -5.44 -0.50
CA GLY A 8 -7.20 -5.22 -1.88
C GLY A 8 -8.32 -4.72 -2.81
N HIS A 9 -9.48 -4.31 -2.29
CA HIS A 9 -10.60 -3.82 -3.09
C HIS A 9 -11.04 -2.43 -2.64
N ILE A 10 -11.02 -1.46 -3.55
CA ILE A 10 -11.62 -0.14 -3.33
C ILE A 10 -13.12 -0.31 -3.12
N ASP A 11 -13.64 0.30 -2.06
CA ASP A 11 -15.06 0.24 -1.76
C ASP A 11 -15.88 1.23 -2.61
N ALA A 12 -17.21 1.04 -2.64
CA ALA A 12 -18.09 1.87 -3.47
C ALA A 12 -18.09 3.37 -3.10
N LYS A 13 -17.73 3.73 -1.85
CA LYS A 13 -17.62 5.13 -1.41
C LYS A 13 -16.30 5.75 -1.82
N GLU A 14 -15.21 5.01 -1.69
CA GLU A 14 -13.89 5.44 -2.17
C GLU A 14 -13.90 5.58 -3.70
N ARG A 15 -14.53 4.64 -4.40
CA ARG A 15 -14.76 4.71 -5.85
C ARG A 15 -15.50 5.99 -6.24
N ALA A 16 -16.57 6.33 -5.52
CA ALA A 16 -17.35 7.54 -5.79
C ALA A 16 -16.55 8.83 -5.52
N ALA A 17 -15.70 8.84 -4.50
CA ALA A 17 -14.83 9.99 -4.19
C ALA A 17 -13.75 10.19 -5.27
N ILE A 18 -13.14 9.10 -5.74
CA ILE A 18 -12.14 9.11 -6.81
C ILE A 18 -12.77 9.54 -8.14
N GLU A 19 -13.96 9.01 -8.47
CA GLU A 19 -14.71 9.39 -9.67
C GLU A 19 -15.07 10.88 -9.69
N HIS A 20 -15.44 11.44 -8.52
CA HIS A 20 -15.69 12.86 -8.36
C HIS A 20 -14.41 13.69 -8.61
N GLN A 21 -13.29 13.33 -7.99
CA GLN A 21 -12.01 14.02 -8.15
C GLN A 21 -11.48 13.98 -9.59
N LEU A 22 -11.65 12.85 -10.28
CA LEU A 22 -11.28 12.65 -11.69
C LEU A 22 -12.17 13.46 -12.65
N ARG A 23 -13.43 13.73 -12.27
CA ARG A 23 -14.32 14.66 -12.98
C ARG A 23 -13.87 16.09 -12.83
N GLU A 24 -13.50 16.50 -11.63
CA GLU A 24 -13.03 17.87 -11.37
C GLU A 24 -11.66 18.17 -12.01
N SER A 25 -10.82 17.16 -12.18
CA SER A 25 -9.47 17.31 -12.76
C SER A 25 -9.43 17.31 -14.30
N GLY A 26 -10.57 17.18 -14.99
CA GLY A 26 -10.65 17.23 -16.46
C GLY A 26 -10.06 16.00 -17.18
N VAL A 27 -9.84 14.89 -16.47
CA VAL A 27 -9.33 13.64 -17.06
C VAL A 27 -10.38 13.06 -18.01
N GLU A 28 -9.99 12.83 -19.27
CA GLU A 28 -10.85 12.20 -20.29
C GLU A 28 -11.32 10.81 -19.84
N GLU A 29 -12.52 10.42 -20.30
CA GLU A 29 -13.22 9.20 -19.89
C GLU A 29 -12.34 7.93 -20.04
N GLN A 30 -11.48 7.88 -21.04
CA GLN A 30 -10.54 6.78 -21.29
C GLN A 30 -9.42 6.70 -20.24
N GLY A 31 -8.95 7.85 -19.75
CA GLY A 31 -8.00 7.92 -18.64
C GLY A 31 -8.63 7.50 -17.32
N ARG A 32 -9.93 7.79 -17.10
CA ARG A 32 -10.65 7.35 -15.90
C ARG A 32 -10.80 5.84 -15.84
N VAL A 33 -11.17 5.19 -16.95
CA VAL A 33 -11.29 3.71 -16.99
C VAL A 33 -9.94 3.04 -16.74
N PHE A 34 -8.84 3.64 -17.20
CA PHE A 34 -7.51 3.13 -16.92
C PHE A 34 -7.13 3.28 -15.44
N ILE A 35 -7.45 4.43 -14.83
CA ILE A 35 -7.22 4.67 -13.42
C ILE A 35 -8.13 3.79 -12.55
N GLU A 36 -9.41 3.64 -12.88
CA GLU A 36 -10.32 2.70 -12.21
C GLU A 36 -9.79 1.27 -12.28
N LYS A 37 -9.28 0.81 -13.42
CA LYS A 37 -8.68 -0.54 -13.54
C LYS A 37 -7.37 -0.71 -12.78
N ALA A 38 -6.58 0.36 -12.65
CA ALA A 38 -5.35 0.34 -11.86
C ALA A 38 -5.66 0.34 -10.35
N ILE A 39 -6.75 1.00 -9.97
CA ILE A 39 -7.27 1.07 -8.62
C ILE A 39 -7.94 -0.26 -8.24
N GLU A 40 -8.78 -0.84 -9.10
CA GLU A 40 -9.43 -2.15 -8.91
C GLU A 40 -8.44 -3.33 -8.90
N GLN A 41 -7.17 -3.11 -9.25
CA GLN A 41 -6.17 -4.16 -9.13
C GLN A 41 -5.82 -4.37 -7.65
N PRO A 42 -6.01 -5.58 -7.12
CA PRO A 42 -5.58 -5.87 -5.77
C PRO A 42 -4.08 -5.64 -5.66
N LEU A 43 -3.68 -4.92 -4.61
CA LEU A 43 -2.30 -4.90 -4.15
C LEU A 43 -1.89 -6.35 -3.88
N ASP A 44 -1.21 -6.95 -4.85
CA ASP A 44 -0.78 -8.35 -4.80
C ASP A 44 0.67 -8.40 -4.27
N PRO A 45 0.86 -8.71 -2.98
CA PRO A 45 2.18 -8.79 -2.38
C PRO A 45 3.05 -9.87 -3.04
N GLN A 46 2.46 -10.94 -3.58
CA GLN A 46 3.23 -11.97 -4.28
C GLN A 46 3.74 -11.47 -5.62
N ARG A 47 2.93 -10.71 -6.35
CA ARG A 47 3.37 -10.10 -7.61
C ARG A 47 4.49 -9.11 -7.38
N LEU A 48 4.45 -8.35 -6.29
CA LEU A 48 5.52 -7.42 -5.93
C LEU A 48 6.82 -8.18 -5.58
N ALA A 49 6.72 -9.26 -4.80
CA ALA A 49 7.85 -10.11 -4.43
C ALA A 49 8.48 -10.84 -5.63
N GLN A 50 7.73 -11.16 -6.69
CA GLN A 50 8.28 -11.78 -7.91
C GLN A 50 9.30 -10.90 -8.65
N GLY A 51 9.21 -9.57 -8.49
CA GLY A 51 10.14 -8.63 -9.12
C GLY A 51 11.49 -8.53 -8.40
N VAL A 52 11.56 -9.01 -7.16
CA VAL A 52 12.72 -8.86 -6.27
C VAL A 52 13.77 -9.93 -6.56
N ARG A 53 15.03 -9.50 -6.70
CA ARG A 53 16.13 -10.36 -7.16
C ARG A 53 17.05 -10.82 -6.03
N ASN A 54 17.09 -10.10 -4.93
CA ASN A 54 17.97 -10.37 -3.80
C ASN A 54 17.35 -9.90 -2.47
N GLU A 55 18.00 -10.26 -1.36
CA GLU A 55 17.51 -9.95 -0.01
C GLU A 55 17.54 -8.44 0.30
N GLU A 56 18.50 -7.68 -0.25
CA GLU A 56 18.57 -6.23 -0.07
C GLU A 56 17.37 -5.51 -0.70
N GLU A 57 17.04 -5.86 -1.95
CA GLU A 57 15.90 -5.32 -2.68
C GLU A 57 14.58 -5.76 -2.02
N ALA A 58 14.54 -6.95 -1.40
CA ALA A 58 13.40 -7.38 -0.62
C ALA A 58 13.16 -6.46 0.59
N LEU A 59 14.22 -6.18 1.34
CA LEU A 59 14.16 -5.27 2.50
C LEU A 59 13.79 -3.86 2.09
N GLU A 60 14.34 -3.35 0.99
CA GLU A 60 14.03 -2.02 0.46
C GLU A 60 12.57 -1.91 0.02
N VAL A 61 12.04 -2.90 -0.69
CA VAL A 61 10.63 -2.94 -1.10
C VAL A 61 9.70 -3.00 0.11
N TYR A 62 10.04 -3.79 1.13
CA TYR A 62 9.27 -3.85 2.38
C TYR A 62 9.30 -2.51 3.12
N PHE A 63 10.48 -1.91 3.27
CA PHE A 63 10.66 -0.60 3.90
C PHE A 63 9.85 0.49 3.19
N LEU A 64 9.95 0.59 1.87
CA LEU A 64 9.20 1.56 1.07
C LEU A 64 7.69 1.33 1.19
N SER A 65 7.25 0.07 1.26
CA SER A 65 5.84 -0.27 1.47
C SER A 65 5.35 0.19 2.85
N CYS A 66 6.12 -0.04 3.92
CA CYS A 66 5.81 0.44 5.26
C CYS A 66 5.84 1.98 5.36
N ALA A 67 6.68 2.66 4.59
CA ALA A 67 6.73 4.12 4.56
C ALA A 67 5.53 4.72 3.82
N ALA A 68 5.11 4.09 2.72
CA ALA A 68 4.00 4.55 1.87
C ALA A 68 2.61 4.24 2.46
N ILE A 69 2.49 3.17 3.25
CA ILE A 69 1.24 2.72 3.85
C ILE A 69 1.15 3.20 5.31
N ASP A 70 0.02 3.79 5.69
CA ASP A 70 -0.28 4.02 7.10
C ASP A 70 -0.90 2.76 7.72
N ILE A 71 -0.19 2.16 8.68
CA ILE A 71 -0.56 0.91 9.36
C ILE A 71 -1.57 1.20 10.48
N ASP A 72 -2.62 1.93 10.17
CA ASP A 72 -3.67 2.31 11.14
C ASP A 72 -4.81 1.29 11.19
N HIS A 73 -4.88 0.40 10.21
CA HIS A 73 -5.98 -0.53 10.01
C HIS A 73 -5.47 -1.98 9.83
N PHE A 74 -6.31 -2.94 10.20
CA PHE A 74 -5.99 -4.38 10.19
C PHE A 74 -5.59 -4.88 8.79
N MET A 75 -6.14 -4.25 7.75
CA MET A 75 -5.97 -4.69 6.37
C MET A 75 -4.58 -4.38 5.82
N GLU A 76 -4.07 -3.19 6.10
CA GLU A 76 -2.74 -2.70 5.77
C GLU A 76 -1.68 -3.55 6.48
N ARG A 77 -1.96 -3.90 7.75
CA ARG A 77 -1.14 -4.86 8.50
C ARG A 77 -1.14 -6.24 7.83
N SER A 78 -2.29 -6.73 7.38
CA SER A 78 -2.39 -8.01 6.68
C SER A 78 -1.65 -8.01 5.34
N TYR A 79 -1.71 -6.90 4.59
CA TYR A 79 -0.95 -6.73 3.35
C TYR A 79 0.56 -6.74 3.61
N LEU A 80 1.04 -5.95 4.58
CA LEU A 80 2.47 -5.92 4.91
C LEU A 80 2.95 -7.28 5.43
N ASN A 81 2.17 -7.96 6.25
CA ASN A 81 2.48 -9.34 6.67
C ASN A 81 2.61 -10.28 5.46
N ALA A 82 1.64 -10.26 4.54
CA ALA A 82 1.68 -11.09 3.34
C ALA A 82 2.85 -10.72 2.40
N LEU A 83 3.21 -9.44 2.33
CA LEU A 83 4.38 -8.96 1.58
C LEU A 83 5.67 -9.46 2.19
N GLY A 84 5.85 -9.30 3.50
CA GLY A 84 7.03 -9.81 4.19
C GLY A 84 7.17 -11.32 4.04
N ASP A 85 6.06 -12.06 4.05
CA ASP A 85 6.05 -13.52 3.84
C ASP A 85 6.48 -13.87 2.42
N ALA A 86 5.95 -13.16 1.42
CA ALA A 86 6.32 -13.36 0.02
C ALA A 86 7.80 -13.02 -0.24
N LEU A 87 8.31 -11.99 0.43
CA LEU A 87 9.71 -11.56 0.40
C LEU A 87 10.64 -12.40 1.29
N LYS A 88 10.09 -13.35 2.06
CA LYS A 88 10.82 -14.22 3.01
C LYS A 88 11.62 -13.45 4.07
N ILE A 89 11.14 -12.27 4.46
CA ILE A 89 11.80 -11.45 5.48
C ILE A 89 11.44 -12.02 6.87
N PRO A 90 12.40 -12.27 7.77
CA PRO A 90 12.10 -12.71 9.13
C PRO A 90 11.22 -11.71 9.91
N GLN A 91 10.33 -12.21 10.77
CA GLN A 91 9.37 -11.35 11.48
C GLN A 91 10.04 -10.31 12.39
N ASP A 92 11.13 -10.68 13.05
CA ASP A 92 11.95 -9.79 13.88
C ASP A 92 12.52 -8.61 13.09
N VAL A 93 12.91 -8.84 11.84
CA VAL A 93 13.40 -7.77 10.93
C VAL A 93 12.26 -6.85 10.51
N ARG A 94 11.07 -7.42 10.22
CA ARG A 94 9.87 -6.63 9.88
C ARG A 94 9.45 -5.73 11.03
N ASP A 95 9.38 -6.29 12.24
CA ASP A 95 8.99 -5.57 13.44
C ASP A 95 9.97 -4.43 13.74
N GLY A 96 11.27 -4.64 13.52
CA GLY A 96 12.29 -3.58 13.64
C GLY A 96 12.08 -2.44 12.64
N ILE A 97 11.86 -2.76 11.36
CA ILE A 97 11.60 -1.76 10.31
C ILE A 97 10.35 -0.92 10.62
N GLU A 98 9.28 -1.56 11.07
CA GLU A 98 8.03 -0.88 11.42
C GLU A 98 8.21 0.05 12.63
N GLN A 99 8.92 -0.41 13.67
CA GLN A 99 9.22 0.41 14.84
C GLN A 99 10.07 1.63 14.47
N ASP A 100 11.11 1.45 13.67
CA ASP A 100 11.99 2.55 13.23
C ASP A 100 11.22 3.60 12.42
N LEU A 101 10.36 3.16 11.50
CA LEU A 101 9.51 4.06 10.72
C LEU A 101 8.48 4.79 11.59
N GLN A 102 7.90 4.10 12.57
CA GLN A 102 6.95 4.70 13.50
C GLN A 102 7.62 5.78 14.36
N GLN A 103 8.86 5.55 14.82
CA GLN A 103 9.65 6.55 15.53
C GLN A 103 9.98 7.76 14.63
N GLN A 104 10.36 7.52 13.37
CA GLN A 104 10.62 8.61 12.42
C GLN A 104 9.37 9.45 12.13
N LYS A 105 8.22 8.81 11.92
CA LYS A 105 6.93 9.51 11.73
C LYS A 105 6.55 10.36 12.95
N GLN A 106 6.86 9.92 14.17
CA GLN A 106 6.62 10.69 15.40
C GLN A 106 7.62 11.84 15.61
N ALA A 107 8.83 11.73 15.06
CA ALA A 107 9.89 12.72 15.20
C ALA A 107 9.77 13.90 14.22
N LEU A 108 8.94 13.79 13.18
CA LEU A 108 8.63 14.87 12.24
C LEU A 108 7.41 15.67 12.74
N PRO A 109 7.58 16.89 13.28
CA PRO A 109 6.45 17.78 13.52
C PRO A 109 5.88 18.20 12.15
N GLY A 110 4.57 17.99 11.98
CA GLY A 110 3.82 18.46 10.81
C GLY A 110 3.79 19.98 10.68
#